data_AF-A0A6B2GFD0-F1
#
_entry.id   AF-A0A6B2GFD0-F1
#
_cell.length_a   1.000
_cell.length_b   1.000
_cell.length_c   1.000
_cell.angle_alpha   90.00
_cell.angle_beta   90.00
_cell.angle_gamma   90.00
#
_symmetry.space_group_name_H-M   'P 1'
#
loop_
_entity.id
_entity.type
_entity.pdbx_description
1 polymer ?
#
loop_
_entity_poly.entity_id
_entity_poly.type
_entity_poly.pdbx_seq_one_letter_code
_entity_poly.pdbx_strand_id
1 'polypeptide(L)'
;MDQKPVEISSKIQVCQSRPALKVKNRVKNDPRFDRRCGKFNQQIFEKDYNFVADLEKKEIKTVEKQIRKQKNKEEKETLKGLHHSLIQKQIQKTQHKKRSENIDF
;
A
#
# COMPACT_ATOMS: atom_id res chain seq x y z
N MET A 1 -25.99 -77.24 26.26
CA MET A 1 -25.57 -76.25 27.28
C MET A 1 -25.74 -74.85 26.70
N ASP A 2 -26.99 -74.43 26.72
CA ASP A 2 -27.54 -73.08 26.94
C ASP A 2 -26.90 -71.87 26.24
N GLN A 3 -27.47 -71.46 25.10
CA GLN A 3 -27.38 -70.08 24.61
C GLN A 3 -28.37 -69.20 25.38
N LYS A 4 -27.98 -68.75 26.58
CA LYS A 4 -28.75 -67.73 27.30
C LYS A 4 -28.30 -66.33 26.88
N PRO A 5 -29.24 -65.39 26.65
CA PRO A 5 -28.89 -64.02 26.32
C PRO A 5 -28.15 -63.38 27.50
N VAL A 6 -27.06 -62.66 27.20
CA VAL A 6 -26.31 -61.87 28.18
C VAL A 6 -26.86 -60.45 28.18
N GLU A 7 -27.24 -59.94 29.35
CA GLU A 7 -27.65 -58.55 29.49
C GLU A 7 -26.45 -57.61 29.32
N ILE A 8 -26.54 -56.73 28.33
CA ILE A 8 -25.58 -55.64 28.11
C ILE A 8 -26.24 -54.32 28.46
N SER A 9 -25.50 -53.43 29.13
CA SER A 9 -25.98 -52.09 29.45
C SER A 9 -26.17 -51.26 28.18
N SER A 10 -27.26 -50.48 28.11
CA SER A 10 -27.52 -49.54 27.02
C SER A 10 -26.58 -48.33 27.00
N LYS A 11 -25.76 -48.16 28.03
CA LYS A 11 -24.88 -47.00 28.19
C LYS A 11 -23.65 -47.10 27.29
N ILE A 12 -23.68 -46.36 26.19
CA ILE A 12 -22.55 -46.19 25.27
C ILE A 12 -21.77 -44.93 25.69
N GLN A 13 -20.45 -45.02 25.81
CA GLN A 13 -19.62 -43.83 26.05
C GLN A 13 -19.70 -42.87 24.85
N VAL A 14 -19.93 -41.59 25.13
CA VAL A 14 -20.00 -40.56 24.09
C VAL A 14 -18.60 -40.38 23.49
N CYS A 15 -18.49 -40.43 22.16
CA CYS A 15 -17.27 -40.03 21.47
C CYS A 15 -16.99 -38.55 21.77
N GLN A 16 -15.81 -38.26 22.32
CA GLN A 16 -15.38 -36.88 22.54
C GLN A 16 -15.30 -36.13 21.20
N SER A 17 -15.71 -34.86 21.19
CA SER A 17 -15.62 -34.02 20.00
C SER A 17 -14.16 -33.92 19.55
N ARG A 18 -13.90 -34.27 18.28
CA ARG A 18 -12.55 -34.13 17.72
C ARG A 18 -12.19 -32.64 17.67
N PRO A 19 -11.00 -32.23 18.14
CA PRO A 19 -10.57 -30.84 18.03
C PRO A 19 -10.50 -30.47 16.54
N ALA A 20 -11.03 -29.30 16.19
CA ALA A 20 -11.02 -28.80 14.82
C ALA A 20 -9.57 -28.74 14.28
N LEU A 21 -9.33 -29.36 13.13
CA LEU A 21 -8.03 -29.30 12.46
C LEU A 21 -7.76 -27.84 12.08
N LYS A 22 -6.69 -27.25 12.63
CA LYS A 22 -6.23 -25.91 12.25
C LYS A 22 -5.75 -25.94 10.80
N VAL A 23 -6.62 -25.55 9.86
CA VAL A 23 -6.23 -25.40 8.46
C VAL A 23 -5.28 -24.20 8.35
N LYS A 24 -4.16 -24.37 7.64
CA LYS A 24 -3.21 -23.28 7.41
C LYS A 24 -3.91 -22.19 6.59
N ASN A 25 -4.09 -21.01 7.19
CA ASN A 25 -4.66 -19.85 6.52
C ASN A 25 -3.79 -19.50 5.30
N ARG A 26 -4.38 -19.55 4.10
CA ARG A 26 -3.73 -19.08 2.88
C ARG A 26 -3.72 -17.56 2.92
N VAL A 27 -2.58 -16.97 3.27
CA VAL A 27 -2.41 -15.52 3.22
C VAL A 27 -2.43 -15.09 1.75
N LYS A 28 -3.41 -14.27 1.38
CA LYS A 28 -3.47 -13.63 0.06
C LYS A 28 -2.49 -12.45 0.08
N ASN A 29 -1.21 -12.73 -0.12
CA ASN A 29 -0.22 -11.67 -0.27
C ASN A 29 -0.42 -10.98 -1.61
N ASP A 30 -0.43 -9.64 -1.61
CA ASP A 30 -0.31 -8.87 -2.84
C ASP A 30 1.10 -9.14 -3.41
N PRO A 31 1.20 -9.73 -4.61
CA PRO A 31 2.50 -10.09 -5.18
C PRO A 31 3.44 -8.89 -5.27
N ARG A 32 2.92 -7.66 -5.46
CA ARG A 32 3.75 -6.43 -5.52
C ARG A 32 4.49 -6.16 -4.21
N PHE A 33 3.93 -6.61 -3.10
CA PHE A 33 4.45 -6.38 -1.75
C PHE A 33 4.94 -7.68 -1.09
N ASP A 34 4.99 -8.79 -1.84
CA ASP A 34 5.55 -10.04 -1.35
C ASP A 34 7.08 -9.96 -1.39
N ARG A 35 7.73 -10.36 -0.29
CA ARG A 35 9.21 -10.40 -0.18
C ARG A 35 9.87 -11.24 -1.28
N ARG A 36 9.11 -12.13 -1.92
CA ARG A 36 9.56 -12.99 -3.02
C ARG A 36 9.59 -12.31 -4.39
N CYS A 37 8.94 -11.15 -4.55
CA CYS A 37 8.72 -10.51 -5.86
C CYS A 37 9.93 -9.70 -6.40
N GLY A 38 11.15 -10.02 -5.95
CA GLY A 38 12.37 -9.37 -6.42
C GLY A 38 12.76 -8.12 -5.64
N LYS A 39 13.90 -7.53 -6.03
CA LYS A 39 14.48 -6.34 -5.37
C LYS A 39 14.15 -5.08 -6.17
N PHE A 40 14.02 -3.96 -5.47
CA PHE A 40 13.85 -2.65 -6.10
C PHE A 40 15.09 -2.30 -6.95
N ASN A 41 14.87 -1.93 -8.21
CA ASN A 41 15.91 -1.43 -9.10
C ASN A 41 15.60 0.04 -9.46
N GLN A 42 16.43 0.94 -8.94
CA GLN A 42 16.25 2.38 -9.12
C GLN A 42 16.31 2.81 -10.59
N GLN A 43 17.14 2.18 -11.43
CA GLN A 43 17.27 2.56 -12.84
C GLN A 43 16.00 2.26 -13.64
N ILE A 44 15.37 1.12 -13.37
CA ILE A 44 14.10 0.73 -14.01
C ILE A 44 13.00 1.65 -13.52
N PHE A 45 12.93 1.88 -12.20
CA PHE A 45 11.94 2.77 -11.61
C PHE A 45 12.02 4.21 -12.17
N GLU A 46 13.22 4.77 -12.28
CA GLU A 46 13.41 6.12 -12.84
C GLU A 46 12.99 6.20 -14.31
N LYS A 47 13.20 5.15 -15.09
CA LYS A 47 12.74 5.09 -16.49
C LYS A 47 11.22 4.98 -16.58
N ASP A 48 10.64 3.99 -15.89
CA ASP A 48 9.22 3.67 -15.98
C ASP A 48 8.34 4.79 -15.43
N TYR A 49 8.80 5.49 -14.39
CA TYR A 49 8.05 6.56 -13.72
C TYR A 49 8.54 7.97 -14.05
N ASN A 50 9.33 8.15 -15.12
CA ASN A 50 9.83 9.47 -15.52
C ASN A 50 8.68 10.48 -15.78
N PHE A 51 7.53 9.99 -16.27
CA PHE A 51 6.36 10.81 -16.55
C PHE A 51 5.77 11.52 -15.32
N VAL A 52 6.04 11.02 -14.10
CA VAL A 52 5.55 11.63 -12.86
C VAL A 52 6.08 13.05 -12.70
N ALA A 53 7.35 13.27 -13.07
CA ALA A 53 7.95 14.60 -13.02
C ALA A 53 7.25 15.59 -13.96
N ASP A 54 6.76 15.10 -15.11
CA ASP A 54 6.04 15.94 -16.07
C ASP A 54 4.58 16.17 -15.65
N LEU A 55 3.97 15.22 -14.94
CA LEU A 55 2.66 15.40 -14.33
C LEU A 55 2.71 16.47 -13.23
N GLU A 56 3.68 16.39 -12.33
CA GLU A 56 3.90 17.39 -11.26
C GLU A 56 4.04 18.82 -11.84
N LYS A 57 4.82 18.96 -12.92
CA LYS A 57 4.96 20.26 -13.63
C LYS A 57 3.64 20.75 -14.24
N LYS A 58 2.83 19.84 -14.80
CA LYS A 58 1.52 20.18 -15.37
C LYS A 58 0.54 20.61 -14.29
N GLU A 59 0.56 19.99 -13.12
CA GLU A 59 -0.27 20.35 -11.97
C GLU A 59 0.05 21.77 -11.49
N ILE A 60 1.33 22.08 -11.28
CA ILE A 60 1.78 23.43 -10.90
C ILE A 60 1.31 24.48 -11.90
N LYS A 61 1.51 24.24 -13.21
CA LYS A 61 1.04 25.15 -14.28
C LYS A 61 -0.49 25.30 -14.29
N THR A 62 -1.22 24.26 -13.91
CA THR A 62 -2.69 24.31 -13.83
C THR A 62 -3.14 25.20 -12.68
N VAL A 63 -2.50 25.07 -11.51
CA VAL A 63 -2.75 25.94 -10.35
C VAL A 63 -2.41 27.40 -10.68
N GLU A 64 -1.29 27.67 -11.36
CA GLU A 64 -0.93 29.02 -11.81
C GLU A 64 -1.99 29.62 -12.74
N LYS A 65 -2.51 28.83 -13.68
CA LYS A 65 -3.61 29.26 -14.56
C LYS A 65 -4.89 29.55 -13.76
N GLN A 66 -5.20 28.76 -12.75
CA GLN A 66 -6.35 28.99 -11.86
C GLN A 66 -6.20 30.29 -11.08
N ILE A 67 -5.02 30.57 -10.50
CA ILE A 67 -4.73 31.83 -9.80
C ILE A 67 -4.94 33.05 -10.71
N ARG A 68 -4.53 32.95 -11.98
CA ARG A 68 -4.68 34.04 -12.96
C ARG A 68 -6.15 34.27 -13.34
N LYS A 69 -6.95 33.22 -13.43
CA LYS A 69 -8.37 33.29 -13.79
C LYS A 69 -9.26 33.71 -12.62
N GLN A 70 -8.85 33.40 -11.40
CA GLN A 70 -9.68 33.59 -10.21
C GLN A 70 -9.87 35.07 -9.88
N LYS A 71 -11.13 35.46 -9.68
CA LYS A 71 -11.54 36.83 -9.32
C LYS A 71 -11.75 36.99 -7.82
N ASN A 72 -12.25 35.96 -7.14
CA ASN A 72 -12.43 35.99 -5.69
C ASN A 72 -11.06 36.07 -4.98
N LYS A 73 -10.90 37.03 -4.06
CA LYS A 73 -9.65 37.29 -3.37
C LYS A 73 -9.28 36.17 -2.39
N GLU A 74 -10.26 35.63 -1.67
CA GLU A 74 -10.05 34.57 -0.67
C GLU A 74 -9.61 33.27 -1.35
N GLU A 75 -10.35 32.82 -2.37
CA GLU A 75 -9.99 31.63 -3.15
C GLU A 75 -8.67 31.79 -3.91
N LYS A 76 -8.31 33.01 -4.29
CA LYS A 76 -7.00 33.27 -4.91
C LYS A 76 -5.86 33.14 -3.91
N GLU A 77 -6.09 33.49 -2.65
CA GLU A 77 -5.10 33.34 -1.58
C GLU A 77 -4.90 31.87 -1.20
N THR A 78 -5.96 31.08 -1.12
CA THR A 78 -5.85 29.63 -0.90
C THR A 78 -5.09 28.93 -2.03
N LEU A 79 -5.37 29.28 -3.28
CA LEU A 79 -4.64 28.75 -4.44
C LEU A 79 -3.15 29.14 -4.46
N LYS A 80 -2.81 30.36 -4.02
CA LYS A 80 -1.41 30.78 -3.86
C LYS A 80 -0.70 29.97 -2.76
N GLY A 81 -1.38 29.69 -1.64
CA GLY A 81 -0.86 28.83 -0.59
C GLY A 81 -0.57 27.42 -1.09
N LEU A 82 -1.50 26.85 -1.88
CA LEU A 82 -1.32 25.55 -2.52
C LEU A 82 -0.12 25.56 -3.49
N HIS A 83 -0.03 26.56 -4.37
CA HIS A 83 1.09 26.70 -5.31
C HIS A 83 2.43 26.75 -4.57
N HIS A 84 2.53 27.56 -3.51
CA HIS A 84 3.73 27.64 -2.69
C HIS A 84 4.11 26.28 -2.09
N SER A 85 3.14 25.57 -1.50
CA SER A 85 3.35 24.23 -0.92
C SER A 85 3.88 23.22 -1.96
N LEU A 86 3.31 23.23 -3.17
CA LEU A 86 3.76 22.37 -4.28
C LEU A 86 5.21 22.68 -4.69
N ILE A 87 5.57 23.96 -4.80
CA ILE A 87 6.95 24.38 -5.12
C ILE A 87 7.93 23.95 -4.03
N GLN A 88 7.58 24.15 -2.74
CA GLN A 88 8.44 23.72 -1.63
C GLN A 88 8.66 22.20 -1.64
N LYS A 89 7.62 21.41 -1.90
CA LYS A 89 7.73 19.96 -2.04
C LYS A 89 8.65 19.55 -3.19
N GLN A 90 8.56 20.23 -4.34
CA GLN A 90 9.46 20.01 -5.49
C GLN A 90 10.92 20.27 -5.10
N ILE A 91 11.18 21.39 -4.42
CA ILE A 91 12.52 21.78 -3.96
C ILE A 91 13.07 20.73 -2.99
N GLN A 92 12.29 20.31 -1.99
CA GLN A 92 12.72 19.28 -1.03
C GLN A 92 13.03 17.95 -1.72
N LYS A 93 12.20 17.51 -2.68
CA LYS A 93 12.43 16.28 -3.46
C LYS A 93 13.76 16.34 -4.23
N THR A 94 14.03 17.47 -4.89
CA THR A 94 15.30 17.65 -5.62
C THR A 94 16.52 17.71 -4.69
N GLN A 95 16.41 18.38 -3.54
CA GLN A 95 17.49 18.41 -2.54
C GLN A 95 17.76 17.02 -1.97
N HIS A 96 16.72 16.25 -1.68
CA HIS A 96 16.84 14.88 -1.20
C HIS A 96 17.53 13.99 -2.24
N LYS A 97 17.13 14.07 -3.52
CA LYS A 97 17.79 13.31 -4.61
C LYS A 97 19.29 13.64 -4.70
N LYS A 98 19.64 14.93 -4.66
CA LYS A 98 21.05 15.35 -4.62
C LYS A 98 21.79 14.80 -3.40
N ARG A 99 21.17 14.83 -2.22
CA ARG A 99 21.78 14.29 -0.99
C ARG A 99 22.06 12.80 -1.09
N SER A 100 21.10 12.00 -1.59
CA SER A 100 21.32 10.57 -1.79
C SER A 100 22.46 10.29 -2.76
N GLU A 101 22.54 11.02 -3.88
CA GLU A 101 23.62 10.86 -4.87
C GLU A 101 25.01 11.20 -4.31
N ASN A 102 25.11 12.12 -3.34
CA ASN A 102 26.38 12.48 -2.70
C ASN A 102 26.84 11.48 -1.62
N ILE A 103 25.96 10.61 -1.12
CA ILE A 103 26.29 9.62 -0.07
C ILE A 103 26.91 8.35 -0.68
N ASP A 104 26.71 8.14 -1.99
CA ASP A 104 27.20 6.96 -2.71
C ASP A 104 28.68 7.10 -3.20
N PHE A 105 29.44 8.07 -2.66
CA PHE A 105 30.86 8.32 -2.95
C PHE A 105 31.76 8.08 -1.74
#